data_AF-A0A8S3CWG9-F1
#
_entry.id   AF-A0A8S3CWG9-F1
#
_cell.length_a   1.000
_cell.length_b   1.000
_cell.length_c   1.000
_cell.angle_alpha   90.00
_cell.angle_beta   90.00
_cell.angle_gamma   90.00
#
_symmetry.space_group_name_H-M   'P 1'
#
loop_
_entity.id
_entity.type
_entity.pdbx_description
1 polymer ?
#
loop_
_entity_poly.entity_id
_entity_poly.type
_entity_poly.pdbx_seq_one_letter_code
_entity_poly.pdbx_strand_id
1 'polypeptide(L)' 'MLEGLHNYYSSLEQSNKLMHLENICIGDFGVAKYNDDDRWYRARVVKSEENDRIQIVFID' A
#
# COMPACT_ATOMS: atom_id res chain seq x y z
N MET A 1 -4.95 11.66 -11.48
CA MET A 1 -5.14 11.60 -10.01
C MET A 1 -4.85 10.20 -9.46
N LEU A 2 -5.25 9.11 -10.13
CA LEU A 2 -4.83 7.72 -9.79
C LEU A 2 -3.63 7.23 -10.62
N GLU A 3 -3.58 7.60 -11.91
CA GLU A 3 -2.50 7.24 -12.85
C GLU A 3 -1.10 7.66 -12.34
N GLY A 4 -0.98 8.84 -11.72
CA GLY A 4 0.31 9.32 -11.20
C GLY A 4 0.84 8.48 -10.04
N LEU A 5 -0.06 7.99 -9.19
CA LEU A 5 0.29 7.14 -8.05
C LEU A 5 0.71 5.74 -8.53
N HIS A 6 -0.07 5.15 -9.45
CA HIS A 6 0.34 3.91 -10.11
C HIS A 6 1.70 4.04 -10.79
N ASN A 7 1.90 5.05 -11.65
CA ASN A 7 3.16 5.22 -12.39
C ASN A 7 4.37 5.38 -11.44
N TYR A 8 4.22 6.15 -10.37
CA TYR A 8 5.28 6.37 -9.40
C TYR A 8 5.66 5.08 -8.65
N TYR A 9 4.68 4.39 -8.05
CA TYR A 9 4.95 3.17 -7.28
C TYR A 9 5.37 1.98 -8.17
N SER A 10 4.84 1.87 -9.38
CA SER A 10 5.34 0.89 -10.37
C SER A 10 6.79 1.15 -10.76
N SER A 11 7.21 2.42 -10.88
CA SER A 11 8.62 2.76 -11.13
C SER A 11 9.52 2.43 -9.92
N LEU A 12 9.04 2.60 -8.69
CA LEU A 12 9.76 2.21 -7.48
C LEU A 12 9.87 0.68 -7.35
N GLU A 13 8.80 -0.05 -7.67
CA GLU A 13 8.76 -1.51 -7.72
C GLU A 13 9.83 -2.03 -8.71
N GLN A 14 9.83 -1.50 -9.93
CA GLN A 14 10.79 -1.90 -10.97
C GLN A 14 12.25 -1.53 -10.63
N SER A 15 12.46 -0.50 -9.82
CA SER A 15 13.80 -0.09 -9.37
C SER A 15 14.20 -0.69 -8.01
N ASN A 16 13.41 -1.60 -7.43
CA ASN A 16 13.61 -2.19 -6.11
C ASN A 16 13.81 -1.15 -4.99
N LYS A 17 13.11 -0.01 -5.09
CA LYS A 17 13.14 1.10 -4.11
C LYS A 17 11.91 1.17 -3.23
N LEU A 18 11.04 0.15 -3.29
CA LEU A 18 9.91 0.05 -2.37
C LEU A 18 10.42 -0.14 -0.93
N MET A 19 9.98 0.74 -0.04
CA MET A 19 10.25 0.61 1.39
C MET A 19 9.02 0.01 2.06
N HIS A 20 9.25 -1.01 2.89
CA HIS A 20 8.20 -1.51 3.77
C HIS A 20 8.05 -0.54 4.94
N LEU A 21 6.81 -0.21 5.29
CA LEU A 21 6.57 0.58 6.49
C LEU A 21 6.91 -0.27 7.72
N GLU A 22 7.72 0.29 8.61
CA GLU A 22 8.00 -0.30 9.92
C GLU A 22 7.03 0.29 10.96
N ASN A 23 6.72 -0.48 12.01
CA ASN A 23 5.88 -0.03 13.13
C ASN A 23 4.46 0.45 12.74
N ILE A 24 3.83 -0.24 11.78
CA ILE A 24 2.50 0.09 11.30
C ILE A 24 1.45 -0.03 12.42
N CYS A 25 0.69 1.04 12.63
CA CYS A 25 -0.40 1.12 13.61
C CYS A 25 -1.77 1.25 12.93
N ILE A 26 -2.83 0.86 13.65
CA ILE A 26 -4.21 1.06 13.19
C ILE A 26 -4.46 2.56 13.02
N GLY A 27 -4.99 2.95 11.87
CA GLY A 27 -5.21 4.34 11.47
C GLY A 27 -4.13 4.93 10.56
N ASP A 28 -2.98 4.26 10.42
CA ASP A 28 -1.93 4.71 9.51
C ASP A 28 -2.37 4.66 8.05
N PHE A 29 -1.82 5.59 7.27
CA PHE A 29 -2.04 5.67 5.83
C PHE A 29 -0.82 5.15 5.09
N GLY A 30 -1.07 4.42 4.02
CA GLY A 30 -0.04 3.86 3.15
C GLY A 30 -0.54 3.70 1.73
N VAL A 31 0.24 2.97 0.95
CA VAL A 31 -0.10 2.63 -0.43
C VAL A 31 0.05 1.13 -0.59
N ALA A 32 -0.94 0.49 -1.20
CA ALA A 32 -0.94 -0.95 -1.42
C ALA A 32 -1.33 -1.27 -2.86
N LYS A 33 -0.79 -2.39 -3.36
CA LYS A 33 -1.12 -2.92 -4.67
C LYS A 33 -2.38 -3.77 -4.55
N TYR A 34 -3.36 -3.53 -5.41
CA TYR A 34 -4.55 -4.34 -5.51
C TYR A 34 -4.33 -5.46 -6.52
N ASN A 35 -4.61 -6.69 -6.11
CA ASN A 35 -4.22 -7.88 -6.88
C ASN A 35 -5.07 -8.09 -8.14
N ASP A 36 -6.32 -7.60 -8.18
CA ASP A 36 -7.21 -7.87 -9.31
C ASP A 36 -6.84 -7.05 -10.56
N ASP A 37 -6.25 -5.87 -10.38
CA ASP A 37 -5.94 -4.94 -11.48
C ASP A 37 -4.46 -4.53 -11.55
N ASP A 38 -3.62 -5.04 -10.64
CA ASP A 38 -2.20 -4.74 -10.51
C ASP A 38 -1.90 -3.23 -10.34
N ARG A 39 -2.85 -2.45 -9.82
CA ARG A 39 -2.71 -1.02 -9.59
C ARG A 39 -2.43 -0.68 -8.13
N TRP A 40 -1.78 0.46 -7.92
CA TRP A 40 -1.46 0.99 -6.60
C TRP A 40 -2.55 1.98 -6.18
N TYR A 41 -2.95 1.93 -4.91
CA TYR A 41 -4.02 2.74 -4.33
C TYR A 41 -3.68 3.20 -2.92
N ARG A 42 -4.26 4.32 -2.48
CA ARG A 42 -4.13 4.74 -1.08
C ARG A 42 -4.93 3.79 -0.20
N ALA A 43 -4.31 3.41 0.90
CA ALA A 43 -4.84 2.46 1.85
C ALA A 43 -4.76 3.02 3.27
N ARG A 44 -5.70 2.62 4.11
CA ARG A 44 -5.68 2.88 5.56
C ARG A 44 -5.71 1.58 6.32
N VAL A 45 -4.86 1.47 7.33
CA VAL A 45 -4.82 0.32 8.23
C VAL A 45 -6.02 0.34 9.15
N VAL A 46 -6.80 -0.74 9.15
CA VAL A 46 -8.00 -0.87 9.99
C VAL A 46 -7.85 -1.92 11.07
N LYS A 47 -6.90 -2.85 10.92
CA LYS A 47 -6.63 -3.90 11.90
C LYS A 47 -5.19 -4.37 11.78
N SER A 48 -4.54 -4.63 12.91
CA SER A 48 -3.34 -5.46 12.98
C SER A 48 -3.75 -6.90 13.31
N GLU A 49 -3.17 -7.87 12.61
CA GLU A 49 -3.33 -9.29 12.90
C GLU A 49 -2.00 -9.91 13.35
N GLU A 50 -2.08 -11.15 13.85
CA GLU A 50 -0.90 -11.93 14.21
C GLU A 50 -0.10 -12.32 12.95
N ASN A 51 1.22 -12.50 13.08
CA ASN A 51 2.14 -12.87 11.99
C ASN A 51 2.41 -11.75 10.95
N ASP A 52 2.60 -10.50 11.39
CA ASP A 52 2.95 -9.36 10.53
C ASP A 52 1.96 -9.08 9.40
N ARG A 53 0.71 -9.50 9.58
CA ARG A 53 -0.39 -9.20 8.66
C ARG A 53 -1.18 -8.01 9.17
N ILE A 54 -1.58 -7.16 8.24
CA ILE A 54 -2.47 -6.03 8.50
C ILE A 54 -3.67 -6.14 7.58
N GLN A 55 -4.83 -5.70 8.07
CA GLN A 55 -5.97 -5.45 7.22
C GLN A 55 -6.00 -3.97 6.89
N ILE A 56 -6.14 -3.69 5.59
CA ILE A 56 -6.24 -2.36 5.04
C ILE A 56 -7.56 -2.20 4.31
N VAL A 57 -8.03 -0.96 4.21
CA VAL A 57 -9.11 -0.57 3.30
C VAL A 57 -8.55 0.42 2.30
N PHE A 58 -8.91 0.24 1.02
CA PHE A 58 -8.62 1.22 -0.01
C PHE A 58 -9.56 2.43 0.18
N ILE A 59 -9.00 3.64 0.04
CA ILE A 59 -9.70 4.91 0.32
C ILE A 59 -9.81 5.81 -0.93
N ASP A 60 -9.50 5.25 -2.09
CA ASP A 60 -9.60 5.84 -3.42
C ASP A 60 -10.76 5.25 -4.24
#